data_AF-A0A7C0V227-F1
#
_entry.id   AF-A0A7C0V227-F1
#
_cell.length_a   1.000
_cell.length_b   1.000
_cell.length_c   1.000
_cell.angle_alpha   90.00
_cell.angle_beta   90.00
_cell.angle_gamma   90.00
#
_symmetry.space_group_name_H-M   'P 1'
#
loop_
_entity.id
_entity.type
_entity.pdbx_description
1 polymer ?
#
loop_
_entity_poly.entity_id
_entity_poly.type
_entity_poly.pdbx_seq_one_letter_code
_entity_poly.pdbx_strand_id
1 'polypeptide(L)'
;MTELTTPSTGEINIGRWLSQSWNLIWSRLADFLVVTILFVAVLALASSLGGIGFYLVWGPLCVGFFELLFRMMRQQSFQYVDLFNGFRKFLPAVLASILISVFFMIGLTFLVIPGLVVLAWYQFTFAFILEKDLDFWQAMEASRKLATERLFEMLTFVIVQGVVLLIGVLSLGVGILVAIPLNFAMVAFAYRDLVGLNQASSNSTETNKNEN
;
A
#
# COMPACT_ATOMS: atom_id res chain seq x y z
N MET A 1 -12.58 17.53 -15.91
CA MET A 1 -11.84 16.68 -16.87
C MET A 1 -10.57 17.43 -17.22
N THR A 2 -9.44 17.04 -16.62
CA THR A 2 -8.13 17.59 -16.98
C THR A 2 -7.05 16.57 -16.65
N GLU A 3 -6.54 15.98 -17.73
CA GLU A 3 -5.22 15.34 -17.92
C GLU A 3 -4.79 14.19 -16.99
N LEU A 4 -5.21 12.98 -17.38
CA LEU A 4 -4.65 11.70 -16.93
C LEU A 4 -3.78 11.06 -18.03
N THR A 5 -2.78 11.75 -18.57
CA THR A 5 -1.73 11.08 -19.38
C THR A 5 -0.46 11.91 -19.46
N THR A 6 0.47 11.68 -18.52
CA THR A 6 1.89 11.65 -18.90
C THR A 6 2.41 10.26 -18.55
N PRO A 7 2.93 9.49 -19.52
CA PRO A 7 3.55 8.21 -19.23
C PRO A 7 4.81 8.50 -18.40
N SER A 8 4.91 7.93 -17.20
CA SER A 8 6.07 8.10 -16.35
C SER A 8 7.23 7.28 -16.93
N THR A 9 8.21 7.98 -17.51
CA THR A 9 9.62 7.61 -17.32
C THR A 9 9.82 7.38 -15.82
N GLY A 10 10.66 6.42 -15.40
CA GLY A 10 10.83 6.00 -14.00
C GLY A 10 11.44 7.05 -13.04
N GLU A 11 11.00 8.30 -13.14
CA GLU A 11 11.32 9.43 -12.29
C GLU A 11 10.44 9.42 -11.05
N ILE A 12 11.06 9.48 -9.88
CA ILE A 12 10.37 9.57 -8.61
C ILE A 12 9.85 10.99 -8.41
N ASN A 13 8.52 11.13 -8.28
CA ASN A 13 7.89 12.41 -7.99
C ASN A 13 6.92 12.28 -6.81
N ILE A 14 7.47 12.42 -5.60
CA ILE A 14 6.73 12.30 -4.34
C ILE A 14 5.58 13.31 -4.27
N GLY A 15 5.80 14.54 -4.75
CA GLY A 15 4.76 15.59 -4.78
C GLY A 15 3.58 15.20 -5.66
N ARG A 16 3.86 14.60 -6.83
CA ARG A 16 2.81 14.07 -7.72
C ARG A 16 2.04 12.95 -7.03
N TRP A 17 2.71 11.97 -6.44
CA TRP A 17 2.03 10.87 -5.73
C TRP A 17 1.17 11.36 -4.58
N LEU A 18 1.66 12.31 -3.79
CA LEU A 18 0.89 12.95 -2.73
C LEU A 18 -0.34 13.67 -3.30
N SER A 19 -0.18 14.47 -4.35
CA SER A 19 -1.29 15.21 -4.96
C SER A 19 -2.35 14.28 -5.58
N GLN A 20 -1.93 13.20 -6.24
CA GLN A 20 -2.84 12.21 -6.82
C GLN A 20 -3.59 11.45 -5.72
N SER A 21 -2.90 11.09 -4.65
CA SER A 21 -3.51 10.45 -3.47
C SER A 21 -4.52 11.37 -2.79
N TRP A 22 -4.17 12.65 -2.63
CA TRP A 22 -5.05 13.66 -2.07
C TRP A 22 -6.33 13.84 -2.92
N ASN A 23 -6.16 13.99 -4.22
CA ASN A 23 -7.28 14.12 -5.16
C ASN A 23 -8.17 12.87 -5.17
N LEU A 24 -7.56 11.68 -5.11
CA LEU A 24 -8.30 10.42 -5.04
C LEU A 24 -9.16 10.36 -3.77
N ILE A 25 -8.61 10.71 -2.62
CA ILE A 25 -9.34 10.72 -1.35
C ILE A 25 -10.49 11.70 -1.38
N TRP A 26 -10.28 12.94 -1.82
CA TRP A 26 -11.37 13.93 -1.87
C TRP A 26 -12.45 13.59 -2.90
N SER A 27 -12.09 12.92 -3.99
CA SER A 27 -13.07 12.46 -4.99
C SER A 27 -13.97 11.34 -4.47
N ARG A 28 -13.51 10.56 -3.48
CA ARG A 28 -14.19 9.37 -2.94
C ARG A 28 -14.14 9.33 -1.42
N LEU A 29 -14.32 10.49 -0.78
CA LEU A 29 -14.08 10.64 0.66
C LEU A 29 -14.92 9.66 1.48
N ALA A 30 -16.20 9.49 1.12
CA ALA A 30 -17.10 8.57 1.80
C ALA A 30 -16.60 7.12 1.74
N ASP A 31 -16.15 6.66 0.57
CA ASP A 31 -15.62 5.30 0.41
C ASP A 31 -14.38 5.09 1.28
N PHE A 32 -13.46 6.06 1.29
CA PHE A 32 -12.26 5.99 2.12
C PHE A 32 -12.56 5.99 3.61
N LEU A 33 -13.49 6.82 4.06
CA LEU A 33 -13.90 6.84 5.47
C LEU A 33 -14.49 5.49 5.89
N VAL A 34 -15.37 4.91 5.07
CA VAL A 34 -15.95 3.58 5.34
C VAL A 34 -14.86 2.50 5.39
N VAL A 35 -13.98 2.47 4.40
CA VAL A 35 -12.89 1.47 4.33
C VAL A 35 -11.91 1.65 5.50
N THR A 36 -11.54 2.87 5.85
CA THR A 36 -10.63 3.15 6.97
C THR A 36 -11.27 2.84 8.32
N ILE A 37 -12.54 3.16 8.53
CA ILE A 37 -13.27 2.77 9.74
C ILE A 37 -13.35 1.24 9.85
N LEU A 38 -13.69 0.55 8.75
CA LEU A 38 -13.70 -0.91 8.71
C LEU A 38 -12.32 -1.49 9.03
N PHE A 39 -11.27 -0.95 8.41
CA PHE A 39 -9.88 -1.35 8.65
C PHE A 39 -9.49 -1.20 10.12
N VAL A 40 -9.74 -0.02 10.70
CA VAL A 40 -9.43 0.27 12.11
C VAL A 40 -10.27 -0.58 13.07
N ALA A 41 -11.55 -0.79 12.78
CA ALA A 41 -12.44 -1.63 13.60
C ALA A 41 -11.96 -3.08 13.63
N VAL A 42 -11.59 -3.64 12.48
CA VAL A 42 -11.05 -5.00 12.38
C VAL A 42 -9.75 -5.13 13.15
N LEU A 43 -8.85 -4.15 13.05
CA LEU A 43 -7.61 -4.14 13.84
C LEU A 43 -7.86 -4.02 15.34
N ALA A 44 -8.78 -3.15 15.76
CA ALA A 44 -9.13 -2.98 17.18
C ALA A 44 -9.72 -4.27 17.77
N LEU A 45 -10.63 -4.93 17.06
CA LEU A 45 -11.20 -6.22 17.45
C LEU A 45 -10.10 -7.29 17.54
N ALA A 46 -9.23 -7.40 16.54
CA ALA A 46 -8.13 -8.36 16.55
C ALA A 46 -7.17 -8.13 17.73
N SER A 47 -6.93 -6.87 18.09
CA SER A 47 -6.05 -6.50 19.21
C SER A 47 -6.67 -6.84 20.56
N SER A 48 -8.01 -6.83 20.68
CA SER A 48 -8.73 -7.19 21.89
C SER A 48 -8.64 -8.69 22.25
N LEU A 49 -8.35 -9.55 21.26
CA LEU A 49 -8.15 -11.00 21.44
C LEU A 49 -6.73 -11.35 21.94
N GLY A 50 -5.93 -10.33 22.30
CA GLY A 50 -4.53 -10.42 22.67
C GLY A 50 -3.61 -9.84 21.60
N GLY A 51 -2.41 -9.40 22.00
CA GLY A 51 -1.48 -8.72 21.10
C GLY A 51 -1.08 -9.53 19.86
N ILE A 52 -1.22 -10.86 19.88
CA ILE A 52 -0.94 -11.72 18.73
C ILE A 52 -1.97 -11.57 17.61
N GLY A 53 -3.23 -11.25 17.94
CA GLY A 53 -4.30 -11.06 16.96
C GLY A 53 -4.01 -9.90 16.01
N PHE A 54 -3.41 -8.82 16.52
CA PHE A 54 -2.97 -7.68 15.71
C PHE A 54 -2.00 -8.12 14.61
N TYR A 55 -0.95 -8.87 14.96
CA TYR A 55 0.08 -9.31 14.00
C TYR A 55 -0.46 -10.26 12.94
N LEU A 56 -1.42 -11.13 13.30
CA LEU A 56 -2.05 -12.06 12.35
C LEU A 56 -2.97 -11.34 11.35
N VAL A 57 -3.56 -10.22 11.73
CA VAL A 57 -4.53 -9.50 10.91
C VAL A 57 -3.87 -8.38 10.10
N TRP A 58 -2.83 -7.73 10.64
CA TRP A 58 -2.19 -6.56 10.03
C TRP A 58 -1.73 -6.80 8.58
N GLY A 59 -0.94 -7.85 8.34
CA GLY A 59 -0.42 -8.16 7.01
C GLY A 59 -1.52 -8.39 5.97
N PRO A 60 -2.44 -9.35 6.19
CA PRO A 60 -3.56 -9.61 5.27
C PRO A 60 -4.44 -8.38 5.02
N LEU A 61 -4.67 -7.57 6.04
CA LEU A 61 -5.50 -6.37 5.91
C LEU A 61 -4.82 -5.29 5.07
N CYS A 62 -3.49 -5.13 5.18
CA CYS A 62 -2.71 -4.27 4.29
C CYS A 62 -2.82 -4.71 2.82
N VAL A 63 -2.72 -6.02 2.55
CA VAL A 63 -2.92 -6.59 1.20
C VAL A 63 -4.32 -6.27 0.66
N GLY A 64 -5.35 -6.46 1.47
CA GLY A 64 -6.72 -6.14 1.09
C GLY A 64 -6.95 -4.64 0.84
N PHE A 65 -6.29 -3.77 1.60
CA PHE A 65 -6.36 -2.33 1.38
C PHE A 65 -5.75 -1.94 0.03
N PHE A 66 -4.58 -2.52 -0.30
CA PHE A 66 -3.97 -2.34 -1.62
C PHE A 66 -4.86 -2.88 -2.75
N GLU A 67 -5.58 -3.98 -2.53
CA GLU A 67 -6.53 -4.50 -3.52
C GLU A 67 -7.64 -3.49 -3.84
N LEU A 68 -8.25 -2.90 -2.82
CA LEU A 68 -9.27 -1.87 -2.99
C LEU A 68 -8.70 -0.66 -3.74
N LEU A 69 -7.52 -0.17 -3.36
CA LEU A 69 -6.86 0.94 -4.04
C LEU A 69 -6.55 0.64 -5.50
N PHE A 70 -6.04 -0.56 -5.80
CA PHE A 70 -5.72 -0.98 -7.15
C PHE A 70 -6.98 -1.09 -8.01
N ARG A 71 -8.08 -1.60 -7.46
CA ARG A 71 -9.40 -1.60 -8.12
C ARG A 71 -9.90 -0.19 -8.39
N MET A 72 -9.81 0.72 -7.41
CA MET A 72 -10.19 2.13 -7.58
C MET A 72 -9.36 2.82 -8.68
N MET A 73 -8.04 2.60 -8.70
CA MET A 73 -7.16 3.15 -9.73
C MET A 73 -7.44 2.56 -11.12
N ARG A 74 -7.89 1.31 -11.21
CA ARG A 74 -8.35 0.66 -12.45
C ARG A 74 -9.79 1.03 -12.84
N GLN A 75 -10.45 1.90 -12.08
CA GLN A 75 -11.87 2.25 -12.24
C GLN A 75 -12.81 1.02 -12.22
N GLN A 76 -12.42 -0.03 -11.51
CA GLN A 76 -13.22 -1.23 -11.33
C GLN A 76 -14.21 -1.06 -10.18
N SER A 77 -15.37 -1.71 -10.27
CA SER A 77 -16.29 -1.84 -9.14
C SER A 77 -15.62 -2.64 -8.01
N PHE A 78 -15.77 -2.17 -6.78
CA PHE A 78 -15.29 -2.84 -5.59
C PHE A 78 -16.41 -2.89 -4.55
N GLN A 79 -16.33 -3.85 -3.64
CA GLN A 79 -17.19 -3.95 -2.47
C GLN A 79 -16.34 -3.74 -1.21
N TYR A 80 -16.91 -3.17 -0.16
CA TYR A 80 -16.16 -2.95 1.09
C TYR A 80 -15.66 -4.27 1.71
N VAL A 81 -16.34 -5.38 1.45
CA VAL A 81 -15.95 -6.74 1.87
C VAL A 81 -14.71 -7.24 1.12
N ASP A 82 -14.37 -6.69 -0.04
CA ASP A 82 -13.14 -7.03 -0.77
C ASP A 82 -11.88 -6.70 0.05
N LEU A 83 -11.98 -5.87 1.10
CA LEU A 83 -10.90 -5.69 2.08
C LEU A 83 -10.44 -7.03 2.68
N PHE A 84 -11.34 -7.99 2.83
CA PHE A 84 -11.02 -9.31 3.39
C PHE A 84 -10.42 -10.26 2.34
N ASN A 85 -10.39 -9.91 1.05
CA ASN A 85 -9.73 -10.74 0.04
C ASN A 85 -8.22 -10.86 0.27
N GLY A 86 -7.60 -9.90 0.97
CA GLY A 86 -6.21 -10.01 1.40
C GLY A 86 -5.92 -11.23 2.30
N PHE A 87 -6.93 -11.76 2.99
CA PHE A 87 -6.82 -13.01 3.76
C PHE A 87 -6.70 -14.26 2.87
N ARG A 88 -6.97 -14.17 1.56
CA ARG A 88 -6.64 -15.27 0.63
C ARG A 88 -5.12 -15.49 0.54
N LYS A 89 -4.34 -14.43 0.76
CA LYS A 89 -2.88 -14.46 0.86
C LYS A 89 -2.42 -14.38 2.32
N PHE A 90 -3.17 -15.03 3.23
CA PHE A 90 -2.93 -14.97 4.67
C PHE A 90 -1.49 -15.35 5.03
N LEU A 91 -1.03 -16.54 4.62
CA LEU A 91 0.26 -17.06 5.03
C LEU A 91 1.43 -16.18 4.52
N PRO A 92 1.51 -15.82 3.22
CA PRO A 92 2.54 -14.90 2.76
C PRO A 92 2.49 -13.52 3.44
N ALA A 93 1.29 -12.97 3.63
CA ALA A 93 1.13 -11.63 4.20
C ALA A 93 1.50 -11.58 5.70
N VAL A 94 1.11 -12.60 6.47
CA VAL A 94 1.46 -12.72 7.89
C VAL A 94 2.96 -12.90 8.04
N LEU A 95 3.56 -13.86 7.33
CA LEU A 95 5.01 -14.09 7.39
C LEU A 95 5.79 -12.83 7.01
N ALA A 96 5.44 -12.17 5.91
CA ALA A 96 6.06 -10.91 5.52
C ALA A 96 5.93 -9.86 6.63
N SER A 97 4.75 -9.67 7.21
CA SER A 97 4.54 -8.66 8.26
C SER A 97 5.36 -8.94 9.52
N ILE A 98 5.48 -10.20 9.93
CA ILE A 98 6.29 -10.61 11.09
C ILE A 98 7.77 -10.35 10.79
N LEU A 99 8.29 -10.79 9.65
CA LEU A 99 9.69 -10.59 9.29
C LEU A 99 10.04 -9.10 9.19
N ILE A 100 9.19 -8.31 8.53
CA ILE A 100 9.36 -6.86 8.42
C ILE A 100 9.36 -6.22 9.80
N SER A 101 8.45 -6.63 10.70
CA SER A 101 8.39 -6.10 12.06
C SER A 101 9.66 -6.40 12.86
N VAL A 102 10.20 -7.62 12.73
CA VAL A 102 11.46 -8.02 13.38
C VAL A 102 12.62 -7.19 12.86
N PHE A 103 12.75 -7.03 11.54
CA PHE A 103 13.79 -6.18 10.94
C PHE A 103 13.65 -4.72 11.36
N PHE A 104 12.41 -4.22 11.45
CA PHE A 104 12.16 -2.86 11.89
C PHE A 104 12.54 -2.63 13.35
N MET A 105 12.20 -3.58 14.24
CA MET A 105 12.57 -3.52 15.66
C MET A 105 14.09 -3.61 15.86
N ILE A 106 14.76 -4.50 15.11
CA ILE A 106 16.23 -4.57 15.12
C ILE A 106 16.83 -3.26 14.61
N GLY A 107 16.27 -2.69 13.54
CA GLY A 107 16.66 -1.40 13.00
C GLY A 107 16.56 -0.31 14.06
N LEU A 108 15.39 -0.15 14.67
CA LEU A 108 15.17 0.83 15.75
C LEU A 108 16.13 0.65 16.94
N THR A 109 16.51 -0.59 17.28
CA THR A 109 17.46 -0.87 18.37
C THR A 109 18.85 -0.31 18.07
N PHE A 110 19.29 -0.36 16.81
CA PHE A 110 20.63 0.12 16.43
C PHE A 110 20.70 1.63 16.18
N LEU A 111 19.59 2.29 15.77
CA LEU A 111 19.34 3.74 15.70
C LEU A 111 17.99 3.97 14.95
N VAL A 112 17.39 5.17 15.03
CA VAL A 112 16.17 5.50 14.26
C VAL A 112 16.40 5.37 12.73
N ILE A 113 17.60 5.72 12.26
CA ILE A 113 17.95 5.71 10.82
C ILE A 113 17.78 4.31 10.17
N PRO A 114 18.37 3.23 10.69
CA PRO A 114 18.17 1.89 10.13
C PRO A 114 16.70 1.43 10.17
N GLY A 115 15.91 1.87 11.16
CA GLY A 115 14.45 1.66 11.14
C GLY A 115 13.77 2.28 9.92
N LEU A 116 14.12 3.53 9.57
CA LEU A 116 13.59 4.20 8.38
C LEU A 116 14.00 3.52 7.07
N VAL A 117 15.23 3.01 7.01
CA VAL A 117 15.73 2.24 5.85
C VAL A 117 14.91 0.95 5.65
N VAL A 118 14.55 0.26 6.73
CA VAL A 118 13.70 -0.95 6.65
C VAL A 118 12.30 -0.60 6.12
N LEU A 119 11.70 0.51 6.56
CA LEU A 119 10.43 0.97 6.01
C LEU A 119 10.53 1.28 4.51
N ALA A 120 11.60 1.97 4.12
CA ALA A 120 11.87 2.29 2.72
C ALA A 120 12.01 1.03 1.86
N TRP A 121 12.69 0.00 2.39
CA TRP A 121 12.90 -1.28 1.70
C TRP A 121 11.63 -2.11 1.53
N TYR A 122 10.76 -2.17 2.54
CA TYR A 122 9.67 -3.16 2.56
C TYR A 122 8.26 -2.58 2.36
N GLN A 123 8.11 -1.28 2.15
CA GLN A 123 6.80 -0.65 1.91
C GLN A 123 6.01 -1.23 0.73
N PHE A 124 6.68 -1.75 -0.31
CA PHE A 124 6.03 -2.34 -1.49
C PHE A 124 5.71 -3.83 -1.35
N THR A 125 6.13 -4.47 -0.25
CA THR A 125 6.02 -5.93 -0.08
C THR A 125 4.58 -6.42 -0.25
N PHE A 126 3.62 -5.78 0.42
CA PHE A 126 2.21 -6.19 0.34
C PHE A 126 1.61 -5.96 -1.05
N ALA A 127 2.03 -4.91 -1.76
CA ALA A 127 1.65 -4.68 -3.15
C ALA A 127 2.21 -5.76 -4.09
N PHE A 128 3.45 -6.22 -3.88
CA PHE A 128 4.04 -7.33 -4.63
C PHE A 128 3.35 -8.67 -4.37
N ILE A 129 3.01 -8.98 -3.10
CA ILE A 129 2.25 -10.18 -2.74
C ILE A 129 0.91 -10.20 -3.48
N LEU A 130 0.23 -9.05 -3.55
CA LEU A 130 -1.06 -8.93 -4.23
C LEU A 130 -0.93 -9.05 -5.75
N GLU A 131 -0.09 -8.22 -6.36
CA GLU A 131 -0.12 -7.97 -7.80
C GLU A 131 0.68 -9.01 -8.60
N LYS A 132 1.74 -9.56 -8.02
CA LYS A 132 2.63 -10.52 -8.67
C LYS A 132 2.47 -11.93 -8.12
N ASP A 133 1.51 -12.13 -7.22
CA ASP A 133 1.26 -13.39 -6.51
C ASP A 133 2.53 -14.06 -5.96
N LEU A 134 3.42 -13.22 -5.41
CA LEU A 134 4.71 -13.68 -4.89
C LEU A 134 4.56 -14.21 -3.46
N ASP A 135 5.38 -15.21 -3.14
CA ASP A 135 5.53 -15.66 -1.76
C ASP A 135 6.24 -14.58 -0.89
N PHE A 136 6.14 -14.70 0.44
CA PHE A 136 6.58 -13.65 1.38
C PHE A 136 8.03 -13.21 1.14
N TRP A 137 8.95 -14.16 0.95
CA TRP A 137 10.37 -13.86 0.80
C TRP A 137 10.66 -13.19 -0.55
N GLN A 138 10.07 -13.72 -1.63
CA GLN A 138 10.25 -13.19 -2.98
C GLN A 138 9.68 -11.77 -3.08
N ALA A 139 8.53 -11.50 -2.44
CA ALA A 139 7.95 -10.18 -2.37
C ALA A 139 8.84 -9.18 -1.60
N MET A 140 9.41 -9.62 -0.46
CA MET A 140 10.34 -8.80 0.32
C MET A 140 11.63 -8.50 -0.45
N GLU A 141 12.18 -9.48 -1.14
CA GLU A 141 13.39 -9.31 -1.96
C GLU A 141 13.15 -8.39 -3.16
N ALA A 142 12.01 -8.55 -3.84
CA ALA A 142 11.60 -7.66 -4.92
C ALA A 142 11.43 -6.21 -4.44
N SER A 143 10.75 -6.01 -3.30
CA SER A 143 10.60 -4.70 -2.67
C SER A 143 11.96 -4.10 -2.31
N ARG A 144 12.84 -4.88 -1.69
CA ARG A 144 14.18 -4.44 -1.29
C ARG A 144 15.05 -4.08 -2.49
N LYS A 145 15.02 -4.86 -3.57
CA LYS A 145 15.79 -4.60 -4.79
C LYS A 145 15.36 -3.27 -5.40
N LEU A 146 14.05 -3.09 -5.58
CA LEU A 146 13.48 -1.83 -6.10
C LEU A 146 13.88 -0.62 -5.24
N ALA A 147 13.77 -0.75 -3.93
CA ALA A 147 14.08 0.34 -3.01
C ALA A 147 15.59 0.61 -2.89
N THR A 148 16.45 -0.39 -3.07
CA THR A 148 17.91 -0.21 -2.99
C THR A 148 18.45 0.55 -4.20
N GLU A 149 17.88 0.34 -5.39
CA GLU A 149 18.25 1.09 -6.59
C GLU A 149 18.00 2.61 -6.43
N ARG A 150 17.03 2.99 -5.58
CA ARG A 150 16.62 4.39 -5.35
C ARG A 150 16.47 4.71 -3.86
N LEU A 151 17.44 4.30 -3.06
CA LEU A 151 17.32 4.34 -1.60
C LEU A 151 17.09 5.75 -1.04
N PHE A 152 17.83 6.74 -1.54
CA PHE A 152 17.69 8.13 -1.08
C PHE A 152 16.29 8.69 -1.37
N GLU A 153 15.77 8.43 -2.57
CA GLU A 153 14.44 8.85 -2.99
C GLU A 153 13.35 8.16 -2.13
N MET A 154 13.51 6.87 -1.84
CA MET A 154 12.61 6.11 -0.96
C MET A 154 12.69 6.56 0.51
N LEU A 155 13.86 6.94 0.99
CA LEU A 155 14.04 7.53 2.32
C LEU A 155 13.29 8.86 2.44
N THR A 156 13.43 9.75 1.45
CA THR A 156 12.66 11.01 1.41
C THR A 156 11.16 10.72 1.37
N PHE A 157 10.72 9.70 0.62
CA PHE A 157 9.32 9.29 0.58
C PHE A 157 8.78 8.86 1.94
N VAL A 158 9.52 8.03 2.69
CA VAL A 158 9.16 7.62 4.05
C VAL A 158 9.11 8.81 5.01
N ILE A 159 10.02 9.77 4.86
CA ILE A 159 9.99 11.00 5.68
C ILE A 159 8.71 11.81 5.40
N VAL A 160 8.33 11.97 4.13
CA VAL A 160 7.09 12.67 3.75
C VAL A 160 5.86 11.93 4.31
N GLN A 161 5.82 10.61 4.20
CA GLN A 161 4.77 9.78 4.82
C GLN A 161 4.70 9.98 6.34
N GLY A 162 5.85 10.04 7.01
CA GLY A 162 5.95 10.30 8.44
C GLY A 162 5.41 11.68 8.82
N VAL A 163 5.71 12.72 8.05
CA VAL A 163 5.16 14.07 8.25
C VAL A 163 3.64 14.09 8.04
N VAL A 164 3.13 13.42 7.02
CA VAL A 164 1.68 13.29 6.78
C VAL A 164 0.99 12.63 7.96
N LEU A 165 1.54 11.53 8.48
CA LEU A 165 1.00 10.86 9.67
C LEU A 165 1.09 11.75 10.91
N LEU A 166 2.20 12.48 11.10
CA LEU A 166 2.37 13.41 12.20
C LEU A 166 1.31 14.52 12.18
N ILE A 167 1.04 15.12 11.01
CA ILE A 167 -0.03 16.10 10.83
C ILE A 167 -1.39 15.47 11.14
N GLY A 168 -1.61 14.23 10.71
CA GLY A 168 -2.82 13.47 11.00
C GLY A 168 -3.06 13.28 12.50
N VAL A 169 -2.01 12.95 13.25
CA VAL A 169 -2.05 12.80 14.72
C VAL A 169 -2.31 14.15 15.41
N LEU A 170 -1.61 15.20 14.99
CA LEU A 170 -1.78 16.56 15.53
C LEU A 170 -3.18 17.12 15.31
N SER A 171 -3.90 16.64 14.29
CA SER A 171 -5.29 17.01 13.99
C SER A 171 -6.31 16.27 14.88
N LEU A 172 -6.01 16.09 16.18
CA LEU A 172 -6.88 15.49 17.20
C LEU A 172 -7.42 14.09 16.85
N GLY A 173 -6.64 13.29 16.11
CA GLY A 173 -7.01 11.93 15.72
C GLY A 173 -8.00 11.81 14.56
N VAL A 174 -8.80 12.85 14.26
CA VAL A 174 -9.65 12.87 13.05
C VAL A 174 -8.79 12.84 11.79
N GLY A 175 -7.63 13.50 11.83
CA GLY A 175 -6.67 13.48 10.73
C GLY A 175 -6.11 12.08 10.42
N ILE A 176 -6.09 11.15 11.39
CA ILE A 176 -5.60 9.78 11.16
C ILE A 176 -6.51 9.02 10.20
N LEU A 177 -7.82 9.26 10.23
CA LEU A 177 -8.77 8.62 9.31
C LEU A 177 -8.51 8.98 7.85
N VAL A 178 -7.90 10.13 7.58
CA VAL A 178 -7.48 10.56 6.24
C VAL A 178 -6.01 10.22 5.98
N ALA A 179 -5.15 10.29 7.00
CA ALA A 179 -3.72 10.05 6.84
C ALA A 179 -3.39 8.57 6.53
N ILE A 180 -4.13 7.61 7.10
CA ILE A 180 -3.98 6.18 6.80
C ILE A 180 -4.24 5.91 5.31
N PRO A 181 -5.44 6.19 4.74
CA PRO A 181 -5.70 5.94 3.33
C PRO A 181 -4.78 6.75 2.42
N LEU A 182 -4.36 7.94 2.85
CA LEU A 182 -3.41 8.78 2.11
C LEU A 182 -2.04 8.10 1.99
N ASN A 183 -1.54 7.49 3.07
CA ASN A 183 -0.27 6.77 3.03
C ASN A 183 -0.33 5.55 2.11
N PHE A 184 -1.38 4.73 2.24
CA PHE A 184 -1.59 3.57 1.36
C PHE A 184 -1.73 3.99 -0.10
N ALA A 185 -2.49 5.05 -0.39
CA ALA A 185 -2.66 5.59 -1.74
C ALA A 185 -1.32 6.10 -2.30
N MET A 186 -0.50 6.79 -1.49
CA MET A 186 0.83 7.23 -1.92
C MET A 186 1.71 6.04 -2.32
N VAL A 187 1.74 4.98 -1.51
CA VAL A 187 2.48 3.74 -1.85
C VAL A 187 1.91 3.10 -3.11
N ALA A 188 0.58 3.10 -3.27
CA ALA A 188 -0.08 2.51 -4.42
C ALA A 188 0.24 3.25 -5.74
N PHE A 189 0.26 4.59 -5.72
CA PHE A 189 0.69 5.41 -6.86
C PHE A 189 2.18 5.26 -7.15
N ALA A 190 3.02 5.22 -6.11
CA ALA A 190 4.45 4.94 -6.25
C ALA A 190 4.69 3.56 -6.87
N TYR A 191 3.96 2.53 -6.43
CA TYR A 191 4.02 1.19 -7.00
C TYR A 191 3.59 1.17 -8.47
N ARG A 192 2.49 1.87 -8.82
CA ARG A 192 2.05 2.00 -10.20
C ARG A 192 3.11 2.61 -11.10
N ASP A 193 3.77 3.68 -10.66
CA ASP A 193 4.72 4.42 -11.49
C ASP A 193 6.09 3.73 -11.56
N LEU A 194 6.51 3.02 -10.50
CA LEU A 194 7.81 2.34 -10.42
C LEU A 194 7.80 0.90 -10.96
N VAL A 195 6.70 0.17 -10.78
CA VAL A 195 6.60 -1.26 -11.12
C VAL A 195 5.61 -1.50 -12.27
N GLY A 196 4.55 -0.70 -12.33
CA GLY A 196 3.42 -0.93 -13.22
C GLY A 196 2.37 -1.84 -12.58
N LEU A 197 1.10 -1.45 -12.70
CA LEU A 197 -0.03 -2.32 -12.37
C LEU A 197 -0.32 -3.20 -13.59
N ASN A 198 -0.47 -4.52 -13.40
CA ASN A 198 -0.89 -5.38 -14.49
C ASN A 198 -2.32 -4.95 -14.87
N GLN A 199 -2.51 -4.45 -16.09
CA GLN A 199 -3.86 -4.13 -16.57
C GLN A 199 -4.62 -5.45 -16.67
N ALA A 200 -5.62 -5.62 -15.80
CA ALA A 200 -6.53 -6.75 -15.93
C ALA A 200 -7.29 -6.62 -17.26
N SER A 201 -6.94 -7.50 -18.21
CA SER A 201 -7.76 -7.95 -19.35
C SER A 201 -8.24 -6.90 -20.36
N SER A 202 -7.36 -6.38 -21.21
CA SER A 202 -7.73 -5.84 -22.54
C SER A 202 -7.39 -6.78 -23.71
N ASN A 203 -6.58 -7.82 -23.51
CA ASN A 203 -6.16 -8.72 -24.60
C ASN A 203 -7.14 -9.87 -24.92
N SER A 204 -8.25 -10.05 -24.21
CA SER A 204 -9.26 -11.06 -24.55
C SER A 204 -10.28 -10.61 -25.60
N THR A 205 -10.22 -9.35 -26.06
CA THR A 205 -11.14 -8.82 -27.10
C THR A 205 -10.49 -8.76 -28.49
N GLU A 206 -9.16 -8.74 -28.60
CA GLU A 206 -8.49 -8.77 -29.91
C GLU A 206 -8.41 -10.17 -30.53
N THR A 207 -8.39 -11.24 -29.71
CA THR A 207 -8.39 -12.61 -30.25
C THR A 207 -9.72 -12.98 -30.93
N ASN A 208 -10.84 -12.34 -30.55
CA ASN A 208 -12.16 -12.67 -31.10
C ASN A 208 -12.52 -11.85 -32.37
N LYS A 209 -11.61 -10.99 -32.86
CA LYS A 209 -11.78 -10.25 -34.13
C LYS A 209 -10.98 -10.85 -35.29
N ASN A 210 -10.12 -11.84 -35.02
CA ASN A 210 -9.33 -12.54 -36.04
C ASN A 210 -9.84 -13.95 -36.35
N GLU A 211 -11.01 -14.34 -35.80
CA GLU A 211 -11.64 -15.65 -35.99
C GLU A 211 -13.13 -15.56 -36.41
N ASN A 212 -13.56 -14.48 -37.07
CA ASN A 212 -14.84 -14.44 -37.79
C ASN A 212 -14.74 -13.66 -39.10
#